data_AF-A0A524FIK3-F1
#
_entry.id   AF-A0A524FIK3-F1
#
_cell.length_a   1.000
_cell.length_b   1.000
_cell.length_c   1.000
_cell.angle_alpha   90.00
_cell.angle_beta   90.00
_cell.angle_gamma   90.00
#
_symmetry.space_group_name_H-M   'P 1'
#
loop_
_entity.id
_entity.type
_entity.pdbx_description
1 polymer ?
#
loop_
_entity_poly.entity_id
_entity_poly.type
_entity_poly.pdbx_seq_one_letter_code
_entity_poly.pdbx_strand_id
1 'polypeptide(L)'
;MAVDIVLPIIGIVFFIFRLWLSTFKLKDELQFRRFYVSRLVNYFFCFSIIFNFKNPVFNVILAVCFPAMVFTSMWDFNFYRHFKGRTYWKKNKTWLLLERMTMHPPILIGGLYIYLTGIWNYVPPGDLVVFAIGILFVYPSSYFLDVRLRKRYEWPNGRDLLLVMLFSTVAFSMYYIFY
;
A
#
# COMPACT_ATOMS: atom_id res chain seq x y z
N MET A 1 22.66 -14.08 -4.57
CA MET A 1 23.73 -13.06 -4.47
C MET A 1 23.37 -11.76 -5.20
N ALA A 2 23.21 -11.75 -6.53
CA ALA A 2 22.84 -10.50 -7.24
C ALA A 2 21.45 -9.96 -6.83
N VAL A 3 20.44 -10.85 -6.72
CA VAL A 3 19.07 -10.49 -6.30
C VAL A 3 19.04 -9.94 -4.87
N ASP A 4 19.88 -10.48 -3.97
CA ASP A 4 19.97 -10.05 -2.57
C ASP A 4 20.51 -8.62 -2.39
N ILE A 5 21.10 -8.03 -3.43
CA ILE A 5 21.62 -6.66 -3.43
C ILE A 5 20.73 -5.75 -4.29
N VAL A 6 20.30 -6.25 -5.45
CA VAL A 6 19.51 -5.46 -6.41
C VAL A 6 18.15 -5.07 -5.85
N LEU A 7 17.42 -6.00 -5.23
CA LEU A 7 16.09 -5.69 -4.67
C LEU A 7 16.18 -4.63 -3.56
N PRO A 8 17.09 -4.74 -2.58
CA PRO A 8 17.25 -3.67 -1.58
C PRO A 8 17.52 -2.30 -2.18
N ILE A 9 18.41 -2.19 -3.19
CA ILE A 9 18.70 -0.93 -3.86
C ILE A 9 17.45 -0.37 -4.55
N ILE A 10 16.72 -1.21 -5.30
CA ILE A 10 15.46 -0.82 -5.94
C ILE A 10 14.46 -0.33 -4.89
N GLY A 11 14.31 -1.05 -3.77
CA GLY A 11 13.42 -0.70 -2.69
C GLY A 11 13.76 0.64 -2.04
N ILE A 12 15.05 0.92 -1.78
CA ILE A 12 15.53 2.19 -1.22
C ILE A 12 15.28 3.33 -2.21
N VAL A 13 15.69 3.19 -3.47
CA VAL A 13 15.50 4.20 -4.50
C VAL A 13 14.00 4.49 -4.69
N PHE A 14 13.18 3.45 -4.71
CA PHE A 14 11.74 3.58 -4.86
C PHE A 14 11.11 4.25 -3.63
N PHE A 15 11.53 3.90 -2.41
CA PHE A 15 11.09 4.56 -1.18
C PHE A 15 11.41 6.06 -1.19
N ILE A 16 12.65 6.43 -1.49
CA ILE A 16 13.09 7.83 -1.56
C ILE A 16 12.29 8.58 -2.62
N PHE A 17 12.13 8.00 -3.81
CA PHE A 17 11.34 8.59 -4.88
C PHE A 17 9.89 8.82 -4.47
N ARG A 18 9.25 7.83 -3.82
CA ARG A 18 7.86 7.93 -3.34
C ARG A 18 7.73 9.00 -2.26
N LEU A 19 8.61 9.01 -1.27
CA LEU A 19 8.64 10.01 -0.21
C LEU A 19 8.78 11.42 -0.79
N TRP A 20 9.74 11.61 -1.71
CA TRP A 20 9.95 12.87 -2.41
C TRP A 20 8.69 13.32 -3.18
N LEU A 21 8.11 12.40 -3.94
CA LEU A 21 6.98 12.67 -4.81
C LEU A 21 5.73 13.11 -4.03
N SER A 22 5.37 12.38 -2.97
CA SER A 22 4.14 12.65 -2.21
C SER A 22 4.29 13.74 -1.14
N THR A 23 5.49 13.90 -0.56
CA THR A 23 5.71 14.82 0.56
C THR A 23 6.13 16.21 0.10
N PHE A 24 6.94 16.28 -0.97
CA PHE A 24 7.54 17.52 -1.43
C PHE A 24 7.02 17.93 -2.82
N LYS A 25 7.12 17.04 -3.82
CA LYS A 25 6.85 17.42 -5.22
C LYS A 25 5.38 17.73 -5.51
N LEU A 26 4.47 16.95 -4.94
CA LEU A 26 3.02 17.05 -5.16
C LEU A 26 2.26 17.47 -3.90
N LYS A 27 2.93 18.15 -2.97
CA LYS A 27 2.35 18.55 -1.68
C LYS A 27 1.05 19.33 -1.87
N ASP A 28 1.03 20.27 -2.81
CA ASP A 28 -0.09 21.18 -3.04
C ASP A 28 -1.23 20.51 -3.82
N GLU A 29 -0.93 19.58 -4.73
CA GLU A 29 -1.95 18.84 -5.49
C GLU A 29 -2.59 17.73 -4.64
N LEU A 30 -1.80 17.06 -3.81
CA LEU A 30 -2.30 15.99 -2.95
C LEU A 30 -3.01 16.55 -1.73
N GLN A 31 -2.55 17.67 -1.16
CA GLN A 31 -3.11 18.25 0.07
C GLN A 31 -3.22 17.17 1.16
N PHE A 32 -4.41 16.95 1.72
CA PHE A 32 -4.69 15.90 2.70
C PHE A 32 -4.57 14.48 2.14
N ARG A 33 -4.69 14.29 0.82
CA ARG A 33 -4.62 12.97 0.17
C ARG A 33 -3.24 12.32 0.34
N ARG A 34 -2.19 13.10 0.61
CA ARG A 34 -0.84 12.57 0.86
C ARG A 34 -0.77 11.59 2.05
N PHE A 35 -1.78 11.60 2.93
CA PHE A 35 -1.87 10.73 4.10
C PHE A 35 -2.84 9.55 3.93
N TYR A 36 -3.29 9.27 2.71
CA TYR A 36 -4.16 8.10 2.46
C TYR A 36 -3.43 6.78 2.74
N VAL A 37 -4.19 5.79 3.25
CA VAL A 37 -3.69 4.43 3.53
C VAL A 37 -2.92 3.83 2.36
N SER A 38 -3.35 4.04 1.12
CA SER A 38 -2.66 3.49 -0.06
C SER A 38 -1.20 3.97 -0.20
N ARG A 39 -0.87 5.17 0.28
CA ARG A 39 0.52 5.66 0.33
C ARG A 39 1.30 5.05 1.48
N LEU A 40 0.66 4.84 2.62
CA LEU A 40 1.26 4.15 3.76
C LEU A 40 1.60 2.69 3.40
N VAL A 41 0.67 1.97 2.80
CA VAL A 41 0.88 0.58 2.32
C VAL A 41 1.98 0.54 1.27
N ASN A 42 2.10 1.55 0.41
CA ASN A 42 3.20 1.66 -0.54
C ASN A 42 4.57 1.77 0.16
N TYR A 43 4.67 2.47 1.29
CA TYR A 43 5.91 2.52 2.07
C TYR A 43 6.25 1.16 2.69
N PHE A 44 5.28 0.44 3.24
CA PHE A 44 5.48 -0.93 3.71
C PHE A 44 5.84 -1.90 2.59
N PHE A 45 5.34 -1.67 1.38
CA PHE A 45 5.76 -2.39 0.19
C PHE A 45 7.23 -2.12 -0.14
N CYS A 46 7.66 -0.87 -0.12
CA CYS A 46 9.07 -0.54 -0.28
C CYS A 46 9.93 -1.22 0.79
N PHE A 47 9.52 -1.21 2.07
CA PHE A 47 10.25 -1.93 3.11
C PHE A 47 10.31 -3.43 2.87
N SER A 48 9.22 -4.03 2.39
CA SER A 48 9.23 -5.45 2.01
C SER A 48 10.28 -5.72 0.93
N ILE A 49 10.36 -4.89 -0.12
CA ILE A 49 11.41 -5.00 -1.15
C ILE A 49 12.81 -4.77 -0.56
N ILE A 50 12.97 -3.78 0.32
CA ILE A 50 14.25 -3.45 0.97
C ILE A 50 14.80 -4.67 1.72
N PHE A 51 13.93 -5.41 2.40
CA PHE A 51 14.29 -6.64 3.10
C PHE A 51 14.17 -7.90 2.22
N ASN A 52 14.07 -7.75 0.90
CA ASN A 52 13.92 -8.85 -0.05
C ASN A 52 12.79 -9.83 0.33
N PHE A 53 11.67 -9.29 0.83
CA PHE A 53 10.52 -10.00 1.38
C PHE A 53 10.86 -11.01 2.49
N LYS A 54 12.02 -10.90 3.15
CA LYS A 54 12.42 -11.79 4.26
C LYS A 54 11.84 -11.36 5.61
N ASN A 55 11.34 -10.13 5.72
CA ASN A 55 10.73 -9.64 6.96
C ASN A 55 9.21 -9.92 6.94
N PRO A 56 8.73 -10.86 7.77
CA PRO A 56 7.34 -11.29 7.70
C PRO A 56 6.35 -10.24 8.22
N VAL A 57 6.77 -9.28 9.06
CA VAL A 57 5.90 -8.20 9.55
C VAL A 57 5.41 -7.33 8.38
N PHE A 58 6.31 -6.91 7.49
CA PHE A 58 5.91 -6.09 6.33
C PHE A 58 5.09 -6.89 5.32
N ASN A 59 5.39 -8.18 5.16
CA ASN A 59 4.63 -9.07 4.29
C ASN A 59 3.20 -9.32 4.81
N VAL A 60 3.00 -9.44 6.13
CA VAL A 60 1.67 -9.49 6.76
C VAL A 60 0.87 -8.25 6.40
N ILE A 61 1.48 -7.06 6.54
CA ILE A 61 0.82 -5.79 6.21
C ILE A 61 0.38 -5.79 4.74
N LEU A 62 1.26 -6.21 3.83
CA LEU A 62 0.93 -6.31 2.40
C LEU A 62 -0.20 -7.29 2.13
N ALA A 63 -0.13 -8.49 2.70
CA ALA A 63 -1.14 -9.53 2.51
C ALA A 63 -2.53 -9.07 2.95
N VAL A 64 -2.62 -8.48 4.15
CA VAL A 64 -3.85 -7.97 4.74
C VAL A 64 -4.39 -6.76 3.98
N CYS A 65 -3.52 -5.89 3.49
CA CYS A 65 -3.95 -4.69 2.75
C CYS A 65 -4.24 -4.96 1.29
N PHE A 66 -3.80 -6.10 0.74
CA PHE A 66 -3.88 -6.36 -0.69
C PHE A 66 -5.32 -6.26 -1.23
N PRO A 67 -6.36 -6.85 -0.62
CA PRO A 67 -7.73 -6.69 -1.11
C PRO A 67 -8.20 -5.24 -1.11
N ALA A 68 -7.82 -4.48 -0.08
CA ALA A 68 -8.09 -3.06 -0.01
C ALA A 68 -7.39 -2.29 -1.14
N MET A 69 -6.13 -2.64 -1.47
CA MET A 69 -5.39 -2.04 -2.58
C MET A 69 -5.97 -2.38 -3.95
N VAL A 70 -6.51 -3.59 -4.13
CA VAL A 70 -7.25 -3.98 -5.33
C VAL A 70 -8.46 -3.06 -5.49
N PHE A 71 -9.28 -2.94 -4.45
CA PHE A 71 -10.46 -2.09 -4.46
C PHE A 71 -10.11 -0.61 -4.72
N THR A 72 -9.09 -0.07 -4.05
CA THR A 72 -8.70 1.33 -4.24
C THR A 72 -8.08 1.60 -5.62
N SER A 73 -7.46 0.59 -6.25
CA SER A 73 -6.91 0.73 -7.60
C SER A 73 -7.99 0.84 -8.68
N MET A 74 -9.17 0.25 -8.47
CA MET A 74 -10.30 0.40 -9.40
C MET A 74 -10.70 1.87 -9.55
N TRP A 75 -10.51 2.67 -8.49
CA TRP A 75 -10.79 4.12 -8.55
C TRP A 75 -9.77 4.90 -9.39
N ASP A 76 -8.54 4.40 -9.53
CA ASP A 76 -7.56 5.02 -10.41
C ASP A 76 -7.95 4.91 -11.89
N PHE A 77 -8.82 3.95 -12.27
CA PHE A 77 -9.34 3.85 -13.63
C PHE A 77 -10.03 5.15 -14.09
N ASN A 78 -10.84 5.76 -13.22
CA ASN A 78 -11.48 7.03 -13.49
C ASN A 78 -10.47 8.19 -13.60
N PHE A 79 -9.37 8.12 -12.86
CA PHE A 79 -8.26 9.06 -13.02
C PHE A 79 -7.63 8.93 -14.40
N TYR A 80 -7.25 7.71 -14.81
CA TYR A 80 -6.59 7.47 -16.10
C TYR A 80 -7.50 7.81 -17.29
N ARG A 81 -8.78 7.40 -17.25
CA ARG A 81 -9.75 7.68 -18.32
C ARG A 81 -9.89 9.16 -18.63
N HIS A 82 -9.91 10.00 -17.58
CA HIS A 82 -10.11 11.44 -17.73
C HIS A 82 -8.80 12.24 -17.69
N PHE A 83 -7.64 11.58 -17.60
CA PHE A 83 -6.36 12.24 -17.37
C PHE A 83 -6.04 13.28 -18.44
N LYS A 84 -6.27 12.97 -19.72
CA LYS A 84 -6.03 13.91 -20.84
C LYS A 84 -6.90 15.17 -20.73
N GLY A 85 -8.18 15.03 -20.39
CA GLY A 85 -9.16 16.13 -20.36
C GLY A 85 -9.18 17.01 -19.10
N ARG A 86 -8.44 16.66 -18.03
CA ARG A 86 -8.40 17.47 -16.80
C ARG A 86 -7.70 18.82 -17.04
N THR A 87 -8.41 19.90 -16.69
CA THR A 87 -7.95 21.29 -16.80
C THR A 87 -7.17 21.78 -15.57
N TYR A 88 -7.33 21.11 -14.44
CA TYR A 88 -6.61 21.37 -13.20
C TYR A 88 -5.29 20.55 -13.14
N TRP A 89 -4.34 21.03 -12.33
CA TRP A 89 -2.99 20.44 -12.16
C TRP A 89 -2.12 20.38 -13.42
N LYS A 90 -2.34 21.26 -14.41
CA LYS A 90 -1.57 21.28 -15.67
C LYS A 90 -0.05 21.30 -15.45
N LYS A 91 0.45 22.06 -14.48
CA LYS A 91 1.90 22.20 -14.20
C LYS A 91 2.55 20.88 -13.73
N ASN A 92 1.87 20.11 -12.90
CA ASN A 92 2.39 18.88 -12.28
C ASN A 92 1.70 17.61 -12.82
N LYS A 93 1.09 17.70 -14.00
CA LYS A 93 0.27 16.64 -14.60
C LYS A 93 1.03 15.32 -14.75
N THR A 94 2.25 15.36 -15.31
CA THR A 94 3.10 14.17 -15.46
C THR A 94 3.50 13.57 -14.12
N TRP A 95 3.82 14.40 -13.13
CA TRP A 95 4.19 13.94 -11.79
C TRP A 95 3.01 13.26 -11.09
N LEU A 96 1.79 13.75 -11.25
CA LEU A 96 0.58 13.08 -10.75
C LEU A 96 0.33 11.74 -11.42
N LEU A 97 0.60 11.62 -12.72
CA LEU A 97 0.53 10.33 -13.41
C LEU A 97 1.53 9.35 -12.80
N LEU A 98 2.79 9.76 -12.65
CA LEU A 98 3.82 8.95 -12.02
C LEU A 98 3.44 8.58 -10.58
N GLU A 99 2.83 9.49 -9.83
CA GLU A 99 2.37 9.23 -8.47
C GLU A 99 1.33 8.10 -8.42
N ARG A 100 0.40 8.07 -9.38
CA ARG A 100 -0.60 7.01 -9.47
C ARG A 100 -0.01 5.70 -9.96
N MET A 101 0.81 5.75 -11.01
CA MET A 101 1.47 4.56 -11.58
C MET A 101 2.42 3.88 -10.60
N THR A 102 3.02 4.65 -9.68
CA THR A 102 3.94 4.13 -8.66
C THR A 102 3.25 3.87 -7.31
N MET A 103 1.93 4.06 -7.21
CA MET A 103 1.19 3.80 -5.97
C MET A 103 0.62 2.39 -5.97
N HIS A 104 -0.44 2.11 -6.73
CA HIS A 104 -1.12 0.81 -6.67
C HIS A 104 -0.44 -0.27 -7.52
N PRO A 105 -0.05 -0.04 -8.79
CA PRO A 105 0.46 -1.11 -9.65
C PRO A 105 1.61 -1.91 -9.04
N PRO A 106 2.65 -1.30 -8.43
CA PRO A 106 3.74 -2.06 -7.82
C PRO A 106 3.26 -2.92 -6.64
N ILE A 107 2.37 -2.39 -5.80
CA ILE A 107 1.79 -3.14 -4.67
C ILE A 107 0.94 -4.30 -5.18
N LEU A 108 0.16 -4.09 -6.25
CA LEU A 108 -0.68 -5.13 -6.82
C LEU A 108 0.18 -6.25 -7.42
N ILE A 109 1.24 -5.91 -8.15
CA ILE A 109 2.17 -6.89 -8.70
C ILE A 109 2.85 -7.68 -7.58
N GLY A 110 3.38 -6.99 -6.56
CA GLY A 110 4.06 -7.64 -5.44
C GLY A 110 3.14 -8.48 -4.56
N GLY A 111 1.93 -7.98 -4.28
CA GLY A 111 0.92 -8.73 -3.55
C GLY A 111 0.49 -9.97 -4.32
N LEU A 112 0.17 -9.84 -5.60
CA LEU A 112 -0.18 -10.97 -6.45
C LEU A 112 0.95 -12.00 -6.51
N TYR A 113 2.21 -11.56 -6.61
CA TYR A 113 3.38 -12.42 -6.56
C TYR A 113 3.44 -13.24 -5.26
N ILE A 114 3.28 -12.61 -4.08
CA ILE A 114 3.23 -13.31 -2.78
C ILE A 114 2.11 -14.35 -2.75
N TYR A 115 0.91 -14.01 -3.22
CA TYR A 115 -0.22 -14.94 -3.25
C TYR A 115 0.03 -16.13 -4.20
N LEU A 116 0.54 -15.89 -5.41
CA LEU A 116 0.77 -16.92 -6.43
C LEU A 116 1.91 -17.87 -6.08
N THR A 117 2.97 -17.36 -5.45
CA THR A 117 4.12 -18.16 -5.01
C THR A 117 3.91 -18.86 -3.67
N GLY A 118 2.74 -18.67 -3.05
CA GLY A 118 2.40 -19.21 -1.74
C GLY A 118 2.80 -18.27 -0.61
N ILE A 119 1.79 -17.70 0.05
CA ILE A 119 1.98 -16.68 1.09
C ILE A 119 2.78 -17.21 2.31
N TRP A 120 2.79 -18.52 2.58
CA TRP A 120 3.58 -19.18 3.64
C TRP A 120 5.08 -18.92 3.52
N ASN A 121 5.56 -18.78 2.28
CA ASN A 121 6.98 -18.56 2.00
C ASN A 121 7.44 -17.17 2.47
N TYR A 122 6.49 -16.27 2.73
CA TYR A 122 6.73 -14.87 3.11
C TYR A 122 6.18 -14.52 4.48
N VAL A 123 5.17 -15.27 4.94
CA VAL A 123 4.47 -15.10 6.20
C VAL A 123 4.30 -16.50 6.82
N PRO A 124 5.35 -17.04 7.48
CA PRO A 124 5.32 -18.38 8.05
C PRO A 124 4.21 -18.48 9.11
N PRO A 125 3.34 -19.49 9.07
CA PRO A 125 2.24 -19.65 10.02
C PRO A 125 2.74 -19.87 11.46
N GLY A 126 1.86 -19.59 12.43
CA GLY A 126 2.11 -19.87 13.85
C GLY A 126 2.83 -18.79 14.67
N ASP A 127 3.41 -17.76 14.05
CA ASP A 127 4.00 -16.63 14.76
C ASP A 127 2.97 -15.50 14.97
N LEU A 128 2.09 -15.71 15.96
CA LEU A 128 1.05 -14.75 16.32
C LEU A 128 1.61 -13.37 16.70
N VAL A 129 2.85 -13.30 17.17
CA VAL A 129 3.51 -12.05 17.54
C VAL A 129 3.81 -11.25 16.28
N VAL A 130 4.40 -11.86 15.26
CA VAL A 130 4.64 -11.22 13.96
C VAL A 130 3.35 -10.73 13.33
N PHE A 131 2.30 -11.56 13.35
CA PHE A 131 0.99 -11.17 12.83
C PHE A 131 0.42 -9.97 13.60
N ALA A 132 0.38 -10.04 14.94
CA ALA A 132 -0.12 -8.96 15.79
C ALA A 132 0.65 -7.66 15.57
N ILE A 133 1.98 -7.71 15.48
CA ILE A 133 2.82 -6.54 15.19
C ILE A 133 2.44 -5.92 13.84
N GLY A 134 2.28 -6.72 12.79
CA GLY A 134 1.86 -6.22 11.47
C GLY A 134 0.50 -5.49 11.52
N ILE A 135 -0.47 -6.08 12.21
CA ILE A 135 -1.80 -5.46 12.42
C ILE A 135 -1.69 -4.15 13.22
N LEU A 136 -0.88 -4.13 14.28
CA LEU A 136 -0.64 -2.95 15.11
C LEU A 136 0.10 -1.83 14.37
N PHE A 137 0.91 -2.14 13.37
CA PHE A 137 1.50 -1.11 12.51
C PHE A 137 0.47 -0.53 11.54
N VAL A 138 -0.40 -1.35 10.95
CA VAL A 138 -1.23 -0.87 9.86
C VAL A 138 -2.52 -0.19 10.32
N TYR A 139 -3.23 -0.72 11.32
CA TYR A 139 -4.53 -0.19 11.72
C TYR A 139 -4.44 1.17 12.41
N PRO A 140 -3.63 1.36 13.47
CA PRO A 140 -3.41 2.65 14.09
C PRO A 140 -2.90 3.68 13.09
N SER A 141 -1.86 3.36 12.31
CA SER A 141 -1.33 4.30 11.32
C SER A 141 -2.37 4.68 10.26
N SER A 142 -3.21 3.73 9.83
CA SER A 142 -4.33 4.03 8.93
C SER A 142 -5.33 4.98 9.56
N TYR A 143 -5.76 4.72 10.80
CA TYR A 143 -6.71 5.56 11.53
C TYR A 143 -6.18 6.98 11.80
N PHE A 144 -4.93 7.10 12.23
CA PHE A 144 -4.32 8.39 12.58
C PHE A 144 -3.91 9.22 11.38
N LEU A 145 -3.48 8.59 10.26
CA LEU A 145 -3.00 9.32 9.10
C LEU A 145 -4.12 9.59 8.10
N ASP A 146 -4.98 8.61 7.82
CA ASP A 146 -5.98 8.75 6.77
C ASP A 146 -7.12 9.68 7.19
N VAL A 147 -7.16 10.84 6.56
CA VAL A 147 -8.13 11.89 6.81
C VAL A 147 -9.56 11.44 6.48
N ARG A 148 -9.74 10.44 5.60
CA ARG A 148 -11.07 9.90 5.26
C ARG A 148 -11.72 9.22 6.46
N LEU A 149 -10.92 8.56 7.29
CA LEU A 149 -11.37 7.89 8.52
C LEU A 149 -11.72 8.90 9.61
N ARG A 150 -10.91 9.94 9.76
CA ARG A 150 -11.11 10.95 10.80
C ARG A 150 -12.24 11.93 10.47
N LYS A 151 -12.32 12.40 9.22
CA LYS A 151 -13.24 13.47 8.81
C LYS A 151 -14.48 12.98 8.06
N ARG A 152 -14.74 11.67 8.04
CA ARG A 152 -15.90 11.04 7.35
C ARG A 152 -16.09 11.57 5.92
N TYR A 153 -15.00 11.61 5.16
CA TYR A 153 -15.06 12.07 3.76
C TYR A 153 -15.92 11.09 2.95
N GLU A 154 -16.87 11.61 2.18
CA GLU A 154 -17.92 10.78 1.55
C GLU A 154 -17.37 9.80 0.52
N TRP A 155 -16.30 10.18 -0.21
CA TRP A 155 -15.82 9.33 -1.29
C TRP A 155 -14.31 9.49 -1.60
N PRO A 156 -13.53 8.39 -1.63
CA PRO A 156 -13.91 7.04 -1.21
C PRO A 156 -14.09 6.97 0.31
N ASN A 157 -15.10 6.26 0.78
CA ASN A 157 -15.40 6.18 2.20
C ASN A 157 -14.29 5.41 2.94
N GLY A 158 -13.68 6.04 3.94
CA GLY A 158 -12.64 5.40 4.74
C GLY A 158 -13.16 4.16 5.47
N ARG A 159 -14.43 4.13 5.87
CA ARG A 159 -15.03 2.98 6.58
C ARG A 159 -15.05 1.73 5.71
N ASP A 160 -15.41 1.86 4.44
CA ASP A 160 -15.43 0.73 3.50
C ASP A 160 -14.03 0.14 3.33
N LEU A 161 -13.01 1.00 3.25
CA LEU A 161 -11.62 0.56 3.21
C LEU A 161 -11.23 -0.22 4.47
N LEU A 162 -11.60 0.30 5.65
CA LEU A 162 -11.31 -0.33 6.93
C LEU A 162 -12.06 -1.66 7.08
N LEU A 163 -13.29 -1.76 6.60
CA LEU A 163 -14.06 -3.01 6.57
C LEU A 163 -13.41 -4.05 5.65
N VAL A 164 -12.97 -3.66 4.45
CA VAL A 164 -12.25 -4.58 3.55
C VAL A 164 -10.96 -5.07 4.19
N MET A 165 -10.20 -4.17 4.85
CA MET A 165 -9.01 -4.56 5.60
C MET A 165 -9.36 -5.51 6.76
N LEU A 166 -10.44 -5.25 7.49
CA LEU A 166 -10.90 -6.08 8.62
C LEU A 166 -11.30 -7.49 8.17
N PHE A 167 -12.11 -7.59 7.11
CA PHE A 167 -12.46 -8.89 6.53
C PHE A 167 -11.21 -9.64 6.04
N SER A 168 -10.27 -8.94 5.40
CA SER A 168 -9.00 -9.54 5.01
C SER A 168 -8.16 -9.99 6.20
N THR A 169 -8.13 -9.23 7.29
CA THR A 169 -7.44 -9.60 8.53
C THR A 169 -8.06 -10.85 9.14
N VAL A 170 -9.39 -10.93 9.24
CA VAL A 170 -10.09 -12.09 9.82
C VAL A 170 -9.88 -13.33 8.96
N ALA A 171 -10.04 -13.20 7.63
CA ALA A 171 -9.80 -14.30 6.71
C ALA A 171 -8.36 -14.81 6.80
N PHE A 172 -7.39 -13.89 6.81
CA PHE A 172 -5.99 -14.24 6.93
C PHE A 172 -5.63 -14.79 8.32
N SER A 173 -6.23 -14.31 9.40
CA SER A 173 -5.98 -14.82 10.75
C SER A 173 -6.55 -16.22 10.96
N MET A 174 -7.75 -16.50 10.43
CA MET A 174 -8.29 -17.86 10.44
C MET A 174 -7.33 -18.79 9.71
N TYR A 175 -6.82 -18.35 8.56
CA TYR A 175 -5.87 -19.15 7.82
C TYR A 175 -4.54 -19.35 8.57
N TYR A 176 -4.00 -18.28 9.15
CA TYR A 176 -2.70 -18.24 9.84
C TYR A 176 -2.68 -19.00 11.18
N ILE A 177 -3.85 -19.18 11.81
CA ILE A 177 -4.00 -19.91 13.08
C ILE A 177 -4.21 -21.40 12.84
N PHE A 178 -4.99 -21.76 11.81
CA PHE A 178 -5.48 -23.13 11.62
C PHE A 178 -4.65 -23.97 10.64
N TYR A 179 -3.70 -23.36 9.92
CA TYR A 179 -2.82 -24.00 8.93
C TYR A 179 -1.39 -23.53 9.12
#